data_AF-A0A1I4V6Q5-F1
#
_entry.id   AF-A0A1I4V6Q5-F1
#
_cell.length_a   1.000
_cell.length_b   1.000
_cell.length_c   1.000
_cell.angle_alpha   90.00
_cell.angle_beta   90.00
_cell.angle_gamma   90.00
#
_symmetry.space_group_name_H-M   'P 1'
#
loop_
_entity.id
_entity.type
_entity.pdbx_description
1 polymer ?
#
loop_
_entity_poly.entity_id
_entity_poly.type
_entity_poly.pdbx_seq_one_letter_code
_entity_poly.pdbx_strand_id
1 'polypeptide(L)' 'MTRLRTTAPLLLAAGLTALAVATVRDAGCDDPGRYDLRPDGTWSLVGGCVDPGDLVVPPPVVADPAPAPEQSRS' A
#
# COMPACT_ATOMS: atom_id res chain seq x y z
N MET A 1 13.86 -2.04 -45.38
CA MET A 1 13.14 -2.93 -44.46
C MET A 1 13.89 -3.25 -43.16
N THR A 2 15.22 -3.11 -43.11
CA THR A 2 16.05 -3.45 -41.93
C THR A 2 15.91 -2.47 -40.75
N ARG A 3 15.75 -1.17 -41.00
CA ARG A 3 15.58 -0.16 -39.93
C ARG A 3 14.29 -0.32 -39.13
N LEU A 4 13.21 -0.72 -39.80
CA LEU A 4 11.89 -0.90 -39.17
C LEU A 4 11.89 -2.07 -38.16
N ARG A 5 12.66 -3.13 -38.46
CA ARG A 5 12.81 -4.30 -37.58
C ARG A 5 13.62 -4.00 -36.32
N THR A 6 14.46 -2.96 -36.34
CA THR A 6 15.28 -2.54 -35.19
C THR A 6 14.59 -1.48 -34.35
N THR A 7 13.77 -0.61 -34.95
CA THR A 7 13.05 0.44 -34.22
C THR A 7 11.81 -0.07 -33.48
N ALA A 8 11.12 -1.06 -34.04
CA ALA A 8 9.94 -1.65 -33.41
C ALA A 8 10.19 -2.17 -31.97
N PRO A 9 11.24 -2.98 -31.69
CA PRO A 9 11.50 -3.44 -30.33
C PRO A 9 11.91 -2.30 -29.37
N LEU A 10 12.61 -1.28 -29.86
CA LEU A 10 12.99 -0.11 -29.05
C LEU A 10 11.77 0.72 -28.64
N LEU A 11 10.83 0.94 -29.57
CA LEU A 11 9.58 1.63 -29.27
C LEU A 11 8.72 0.84 -28.28
N LEU A 12 8.65 -0.48 -28.44
CA LEU A 12 7.93 -1.35 -27.52
C LEU A 12 8.55 -1.30 -26.11
N ALA A 13 9.88 -1.40 -26.01
CA ALA A 13 10.58 -1.31 -24.73
C ALA A 13 10.32 0.04 -24.05
N ALA A 14 10.46 1.15 -24.78
CA ALA A 14 10.17 2.49 -24.25
C ALA A 14 8.71 2.63 -23.77
N GLY A 15 7.76 2.07 -24.53
CA GLY A 15 6.34 2.04 -24.15
C GLY A 15 6.11 1.26 -22.85
N LEU A 16 6.72 0.08 -22.71
CA LEU A 16 6.63 -0.72 -21.48
C LEU A 16 7.29 -0.03 -20.28
N THR A 17 8.42 0.67 -20.48
CA THR A 17 9.06 1.45 -19.42
C THR A 17 8.16 2.60 -18.96
N ALA A 18 7.56 3.34 -19.89
CA ALA A 18 6.63 4.42 -19.57
C ALA A 18 5.41 3.89 -18.80
N LEU A 19 4.85 2.76 -19.23
CA LEU A 19 3.74 2.10 -18.54
C LEU A 19 4.13 1.72 -17.11
N ALA A 20 5.30 1.12 -16.91
CA ALA A 20 5.78 0.73 -15.58
C ALA A 20 5.92 1.94 -14.63
N VAL A 21 6.48 3.05 -15.11
CA VAL A 21 6.59 4.28 -14.32
C VAL A 21 5.21 4.83 -13.97
N ALA A 22 4.28 4.87 -14.93
CA ALA A 22 2.91 5.31 -14.71
C ALA A 22 2.22 4.42 -13.64
N THR A 23 2.37 3.10 -13.73
CA THR A 23 1.78 2.18 -12.74
C THR A 23 2.38 2.35 -11.34
N VAL A 24 3.67 2.65 -11.21
CA VAL A 24 4.29 2.90 -9.91
C VAL A 24 3.84 4.23 -9.32
N ARG A 25 3.60 5.25 -10.16
CA ARG A 25 3.06 6.55 -9.73
C ARG A 25 1.60 6.44 -9.32
N ASP A 26 0.81 5.71 -10.08
CA ASP A 26 -0.60 5.43 -9.78
C ASP A 26 -0.76 4.54 -8.54
N ALA A 27 0.19 3.61 -8.32
CA ALA A 27 0.31 2.86 -7.07
C ALA A 27 0.91 3.68 -5.92
N GLY A 28 1.44 4.87 -6.19
CA GLY A 28 1.96 5.79 -5.19
C GLY A 28 0.82 6.52 -4.49
N CYS A 29 1.08 7.04 -3.29
CA CYS A 29 0.10 7.81 -2.50
C CYS A 29 -0.25 9.20 -3.08
N ASP A 30 -0.03 9.44 -4.37
CA ASP A 30 -0.29 10.74 -5.02
C ASP A 30 -1.79 11.01 -5.23
N ASP A 31 -2.67 10.02 -5.01
CA ASP A 31 -4.12 10.21 -4.99
C ASP A 31 -4.58 10.64 -3.58
N PRO A 32 -4.96 11.93 -3.38
CA PRO A 32 -5.44 12.39 -2.08
C PRO A 32 -6.77 11.70 -1.77
N GLY A 33 -6.78 10.90 -0.70
CA GLY A 33 -8.00 10.23 -0.24
C GLY A 33 -9.14 11.24 -0.03
N ARG A 34 -10.36 10.84 -0.39
CA ARG A 34 -11.55 11.68 -0.25
C ARG A 34 -12.53 11.06 0.73
N TYR A 35 -13.21 11.90 1.50
CA TYR A 35 -14.30 11.45 2.36
C TYR A 35 -15.57 11.30 1.55
N ASP A 36 -16.11 10.09 1.51
CA ASP A 36 -17.42 9.79 0.94
C ASP A 36 -18.46 9.59 2.04
N LEU A 37 -19.65 10.14 1.81
CA LEU A 37 -20.80 9.91 2.67
C LEU A 37 -21.38 8.53 2.37
N ARG A 38 -21.47 7.69 3.39
CA ARG A 38 -21.98 6.33 3.28
C ARG A 38 -23.50 6.31 3.53
N PRO A 39 -24.26 5.31 3.03
CA PRO A 39 -25.73 5.30 3.15
C PRO A 39 -26.27 5.31 4.59
N ASP A 40 -25.46 4.90 5.56
CA ASP A 40 -25.70 4.94 7.00
C ASP A 40 -25.40 6.31 7.64
N GLY A 41 -25.02 7.31 6.84
CA GLY A 41 -24.73 8.67 7.30
C GLY A 41 -23.33 8.87 7.89
N THR A 42 -22.49 7.84 7.86
CA THR A 42 -21.10 7.92 8.29
C THR A 42 -20.19 8.40 7.15
N TRP A 43 -19.03 8.98 7.50
CA TRP A 43 -18.01 9.35 6.52
C TRP A 43 -16.97 8.24 6.42
N SER A 44 -16.71 7.78 5.20
CA SER A 44 -15.64 6.83 4.90
C SER A 44 -14.55 7.55 4.14
N LEU A 45 -13.30 7.46 4.58
CA LEU A 45 -12.18 7.78 3.71
C LEU A 45 -12.12 6.70 2.62
N VAL A 46 -12.18 7.11 1.35
CA VAL A 46 -12.14 6.23 0.17
C VAL A 46 -10.99 6.70 -0.70
N GLY A 47 -10.18 5.75 -1.17
CA GLY A 47 -8.89 6.08 -1.78
C GLY A 47 -7.92 6.64 -0.75
N GLY A 48 -6.83 7.24 -1.23
CA GLY A 48 -5.72 7.66 -0.37
C GLY A 48 -4.88 6.47 0.05
N CYS A 49 -3.63 6.46 -0.36
CA CYS A 49 -2.66 5.56 0.25
C CYS A 49 -2.04 6.29 1.46
N VAL A 50 -1.90 5.58 2.57
CA VAL A 50 -1.22 6.12 3.77
C VAL A 50 0.28 5.89 3.59
N ASP A 51 1.07 6.96 3.67
CA ASP A 51 2.53 6.82 3.69
C ASP A 51 2.93 6.01 4.94
N PRO A 52 3.80 4.99 4.82
CA PRO A 52 4.24 4.21 5.97
C PRO A 52 4.83 5.08 7.10
N GLY A 53 5.40 6.24 6.77
CA GLY A 53 5.90 7.21 7.75
C GLY A 53 4.83 7.95 8.54
N ASP A 54 3.59 8.00 8.05
CA ASP A 54 2.44 8.62 8.72
C ASP A 54 1.66 7.63 9.60
N LEU A 55 2.01 6.34 9.57
CA LEU A 55 1.43 5.34 10.44
C LEU A 55 1.95 5.52 11.87
N VAL A 56 1.08 6.05 12.74
CA VAL A 56 1.31 6.01 14.19
C VAL A 56 1.16 4.57 14.67
N VAL A 57 2.27 3.83 14.76
CA VAL A 57 2.30 2.47 15.33
C VAL A 57 2.39 2.60 16.86
N PRO A 58 1.36 2.17 17.61
CA PRO A 58 1.46 2.14 19.06
C PRO A 58 2.59 1.18 19.47
N PRO A 59 3.31 1.48 20.58
CA PRO A 59 4.35 0.58 21.07
C PRO A 59 3.75 -0.82 21.31
N PRO A 60 4.51 -1.89 21.06
CA PRO A 60 4.02 -3.25 21.27
C PRO A 60 3.50 -3.39 22.69
N VAL A 61 2.27 -3.87 22.82
CA VAL A 61 1.70 -4.23 24.12
C VAL A 61 2.56 -5.36 24.67
N VAL A 62 3.36 -5.04 25.69
CA VAL A 62 4.03 -6.07 26.49
C VAL A 62 2.91 -6.80 27.21
N ALA A 63 2.64 -8.04 26.81
CA ALA A 63 1.71 -8.89 27.54
C ALA A 63 2.26 -9.09 28.96
N ASP A 64 1.41 -8.84 29.96
CA ASP A 64 1.78 -9.11 31.35
C ASP A 64 2.22 -10.59 31.49
N PRO A 65 3.26 -10.89 32.28
CA PRO A 65 3.69 -12.26 32.50
C PRO A 65 2.51 -13.09 32.97
N ALA A 66 2.24 -14.20 32.27
CA ALA A 66 1.19 -15.13 32.67
C ALA A 66 1.44 -15.59 34.12
N PRO A 67 0.40 -15.64 34.98
CA PRO A 67 0.56 -16.12 36.34
C PRO A 67 1.12 -17.54 36.32
N ALA A 68 2.17 -17.78 37.13
CA ALA A 68 2.80 -19.09 37.24
C ALA A 68 1.75 -20.14 37.68
N PRO A 69 1.81 -21.38 37.16
CA PRO A 69 0.88 -22.42 37.59
C PRO A 69 1.06 -22.64 39.10
N GLU A 70 -0.02 -22.46 39.86
CA GLU A 70 -0.05 -22.79 41.28
C GLU A 70 0.32 -24.27 41.40
N GLN A 71 1.50 -24.55 41.95
CA GLN A 71 1.90 -25.91 42.28
C GLN A 71 0.91 -26.43 43.33
N SER A 72 0.01 -27.28 42.85
CA SER A 72 -0.94 -28.05 43.65
C SER A 72 -0.22 -28.70 44.81
N ARG A 73 -0.35 -28.12 46.01
CA ARG A 73 0.23 -28.65 47.24
C ARG A 73 -0.76 -29.67 47.81
N SER A 74 -0.27 -30.90 47.87
CA SER A 74 -0.92 -32.14 48.33
C SER A 74 -1.49 -32.06 49.75
#